data_AF-A0A511YSF0-F1
#
_entry.id   AF-A0A511YSF0-F1
#
_cell.length_a   1.000
_cell.length_b   1.000
_cell.length_c   1.000
_cell.angle_alpha   90.00
_cell.angle_beta   90.00
_cell.angle_gamma   90.00
#
_symmetry.space_group_name_H-M   'P 1'
#
loop_
_entity.id
_entity.type
_entity.pdbx_description
1 polymer ?
#
loop_
_entity_poly.entity_id
_entity_poly.type
_entity_poly.pdbx_seq_one_letter_code
_entity_poly.pdbx_strand_id
1 'polypeptide(L)'
;MHKIVFQLFTILLFVLYSCSKNKTGNNTVDRIENKNQTVPQTDWSGKWIYEKKSEDADVPEEQFTLTIVQEGNRIKAQYCAIANSGGKIDCESTKEYNVSGEVRDGKITGEFFSFFDSSGKKGRFEIASINNNEIQWKVISPPQGTFYAPDRCTLARETGSVQAKNSENKSVNLLPVDYKDLESKVKFVSQSEEWLQKSFMKKFDLTADGSAEIFSKDGYEVYLIENMGGDSELVYLISVKGKSVMGGINVADSNGDSSTVKTFSINEKYEISIFAETTGHRKLSEKYVFDKGEFKKY
;
A
#
# COMPACT_ATOMS: atom_id res chain seq x y z
N MET A 1 6.44 -58.35 71.61
CA MET A 1 7.15 -58.53 70.33
C MET A 1 7.40 -57.17 69.71
N HIS A 2 8.65 -56.88 69.37
CA HIS A 2 9.17 -55.80 68.49
C HIS A 2 8.83 -54.34 68.86
N LYS A 3 9.71 -53.55 69.50
CA LYS A 3 11.01 -52.94 69.10
C LYS A 3 10.90 -51.64 68.28
N ILE A 4 11.36 -50.53 68.91
CA ILE A 4 12.24 -49.46 68.37
C ILE A 4 11.51 -48.49 67.38
N VAL A 5 11.59 -47.15 67.41
CA VAL A 5 12.75 -46.25 67.45
C VAL A 5 12.39 -44.88 68.03
N PHE A 6 13.38 -44.35 68.74
CA PHE A 6 13.52 -43.08 69.45
C PHE A 6 14.32 -42.11 68.57
N GLN A 7 13.95 -40.82 68.50
CA GLN A 7 14.82 -39.66 68.22
C GLN A 7 13.93 -38.39 68.24
N LEU A 8 13.79 -37.61 69.33
CA LEU A 8 14.69 -36.75 70.12
C LEU A 8 15.31 -35.54 69.39
N PHE A 9 15.02 -34.37 69.99
CA PHE A 9 15.61 -33.03 69.87
C PHE A 9 15.28 -32.24 68.57
N THR A 10 14.97 -30.94 68.59
CA THR A 10 15.57 -29.88 69.42
C THR A 10 14.75 -28.57 69.34
N ILE A 11 14.51 -27.96 70.50
CA ILE A 11 14.65 -26.52 70.83
C ILE A 11 13.70 -25.46 70.20
N LEU A 12 12.85 -24.98 71.12
CA LEU A 12 12.25 -23.66 71.26
C LEU A 12 13.29 -22.52 71.16
N LEU A 13 13.06 -21.50 70.32
CA LEU A 13 13.49 -20.14 70.64
C LEU A 13 12.56 -19.10 69.99
N PHE A 14 11.66 -18.57 70.81
CA PHE A 14 11.01 -17.29 70.59
C PHE A 14 12.07 -16.18 70.70
N VAL A 15 12.24 -15.38 69.65
CA VAL A 15 12.74 -14.01 69.81
C VAL A 15 11.85 -13.10 68.98
N LEU A 16 10.94 -12.44 69.69
CA LEU A 16 10.30 -11.20 69.23
C LEU A 16 11.36 -10.10 69.30
N TYR A 17 11.69 -9.52 68.15
CA TYR A 17 12.21 -8.16 68.09
C TYR A 17 11.53 -7.44 66.93
N SER A 18 10.55 -6.61 67.27
CA SER A 18 10.20 -5.46 66.45
C SER A 18 11.39 -4.49 66.49
N CYS A 19 11.80 -3.96 65.34
CA CYS A 19 12.14 -2.54 65.26
C CYS A 19 12.04 -1.98 63.85
N SER A 20 11.64 -0.70 63.87
CA SER A 20 11.30 0.29 62.85
C SER A 20 11.99 0.26 61.48
N LYS A 21 11.19 0.65 60.48
CA LYS A 21 11.61 1.30 59.23
C LYS A 21 12.71 2.36 59.46
N ASN A 22 13.72 2.35 58.60
CA ASN A 22 14.26 3.58 57.99
C ASN A 22 14.98 3.29 56.66
N LYS A 23 14.90 4.28 55.77
CA LYS A 23 15.38 4.27 54.38
C LYS A 23 16.91 4.39 54.26
N THR A 24 17.35 4.03 53.04
CA THR A 24 18.50 4.53 52.25
C THR A 24 19.89 3.94 52.51
N GLY A 25 20.49 3.40 51.45
CA GLY A 25 21.91 3.07 51.36
C GLY A 25 22.18 1.98 50.31
N ASN A 26 22.79 2.38 49.19
CA ASN A 26 23.10 1.58 48.00
C ASN A 26 23.94 0.32 48.28
N ASN A 27 23.66 -0.75 47.54
CA ASN A 27 24.68 -1.67 47.04
C ASN A 27 24.28 -2.14 45.63
N THR A 28 25.09 -1.74 44.66
CA THR A 28 25.17 -2.28 43.31
C THR A 28 25.51 -3.77 43.36
N VAL A 29 24.64 -4.59 42.79
CA VAL A 29 24.99 -5.92 42.29
C VAL A 29 24.38 -6.02 40.89
N ASP A 30 25.27 -6.16 39.92
CA ASP A 30 24.95 -6.49 38.54
C ASP A 30 23.98 -7.67 38.46
N ARG A 31 22.86 -7.46 37.77
CA ARG A 31 22.10 -8.54 37.16
C ARG A 31 21.66 -8.10 35.78
N ILE A 32 22.55 -8.32 34.81
CA ILE A 32 22.15 -8.47 33.42
C ILE A 32 21.43 -9.82 33.34
N GLU A 33 20.14 -9.79 33.05
CA GLU A 33 19.56 -10.81 32.17
C GLU A 33 18.34 -10.27 31.44
N ASN A 34 18.45 -10.38 30.11
CA ASN A 34 17.53 -9.98 29.08
C ASN A 34 16.08 -10.42 29.36
N LYS A 35 15.16 -9.47 29.20
CA LYS A 35 13.91 -9.76 28.51
C LYS A 35 13.87 -8.88 27.28
N ASN A 36 14.09 -9.51 26.12
CA ASN A 36 13.55 -9.03 24.86
C ASN A 36 12.07 -8.75 25.11
N GLN A 37 11.75 -7.48 25.29
CA GLN A 37 10.40 -7.01 25.44
C GLN A 37 9.80 -7.06 24.04
N THR A 38 9.24 -8.22 23.67
CA THR A 38 8.33 -8.33 22.54
C THR A 38 7.18 -7.39 22.83
N VAL A 39 7.18 -6.22 22.19
CA VAL A 39 5.99 -5.37 22.15
C VAL A 39 4.92 -6.21 21.45
N PRO A 40 3.82 -6.58 22.13
CA PRO A 40 2.76 -7.32 21.47
C PRO A 40 2.27 -6.48 20.29
N GLN A 41 2.21 -7.06 19.09
CA GLN A 41 1.55 -6.41 17.98
C GLN A 41 0.05 -6.28 18.33
N THR A 42 -0.32 -5.11 18.83
CA THR A 42 -1.66 -4.80 19.33
C THR A 42 -2.57 -4.33 18.21
N ASP A 43 -1.99 -3.77 17.15
CA ASP A 43 -2.70 -3.29 15.97
C ASP A 43 -2.12 -3.87 14.67
N TRP A 44 -2.93 -4.69 14.03
CA TRP A 44 -2.68 -5.32 12.74
C TRP A 44 -3.27 -4.52 11.58
N SER A 45 -4.04 -3.46 11.88
CA SER A 45 -4.70 -2.63 10.88
C SER A 45 -3.68 -1.95 9.97
N GLY A 46 -4.09 -1.70 8.72
CA GLY A 46 -3.27 -1.03 7.72
C GLY A 46 -3.14 -1.86 6.45
N LYS A 47 -2.45 -1.28 5.46
CA LYS A 47 -2.12 -1.94 4.20
C LYS A 47 -0.75 -2.60 4.33
N TRP A 48 -0.64 -3.81 3.82
CA TRP A 48 0.56 -4.64 3.85
C TRP A 48 0.83 -5.12 2.43
N ILE A 49 2.09 -5.09 2.00
CA ILE A 49 2.47 -5.32 0.61
C ILE A 49 3.64 -6.31 0.56
N TYR A 50 3.52 -7.27 -0.35
CA TYR A 50 4.59 -8.12 -0.84
C TYR A 50 4.74 -7.91 -2.34
N GLU A 51 5.99 -7.83 -2.79
CA GLU A 51 6.34 -7.79 -4.21
C GLU A 51 7.51 -8.74 -4.45
N LYS A 52 7.40 -9.51 -5.53
CA LYS A 52 8.47 -10.33 -6.08
C LYS A 52 8.76 -9.84 -7.47
N LYS A 53 9.97 -9.35 -7.67
CA LYS A 53 10.42 -8.74 -8.90
C LYS A 53 11.87 -9.13 -9.16
N SER A 54 12.15 -9.69 -10.33
CA SER A 54 13.53 -9.91 -10.78
C SER A 54 14.22 -8.56 -11.07
N GLU A 55 15.55 -8.49 -10.87
CA GLU A 55 16.32 -7.22 -10.90
C GLU A 55 16.11 -6.41 -12.19
N ASP A 56 15.98 -7.10 -13.33
CA ASP A 56 15.85 -6.50 -14.66
C ASP A 56 14.40 -6.49 -15.20
N ALA A 57 13.41 -6.90 -14.39
CA ALA A 57 12.02 -6.88 -14.83
C ALA A 57 11.46 -5.45 -14.74
N ASP A 58 10.59 -5.05 -15.66
CA ASP A 58 9.88 -3.77 -15.56
C ASP A 58 8.70 -3.86 -14.58
N VAL A 59 8.01 -5.00 -14.58
CA VAL A 59 6.85 -5.31 -13.72
C VAL A 59 7.16 -6.41 -12.71
N PRO A 60 6.59 -6.38 -11.49
CA PRO A 60 6.70 -7.50 -10.55
C PRO A 60 6.09 -8.78 -11.14
N GLU A 61 6.72 -9.92 -10.88
CA GLU A 61 6.19 -11.25 -11.22
C GLU A 61 4.95 -11.57 -10.38
N GLU A 62 5.00 -11.20 -9.10
CA GLU A 62 3.93 -11.37 -8.13
C GLU A 62 3.81 -10.10 -7.27
N GLN A 63 2.59 -9.68 -6.99
CA GLN A 63 2.28 -8.65 -6.00
C GLN A 63 1.12 -9.15 -5.13
N PHE A 64 1.23 -8.98 -3.82
CA PHE A 64 0.18 -9.34 -2.87
C PHE A 64 -0.03 -8.21 -1.88
N THR A 65 -1.22 -7.63 -1.91
CA THR A 65 -1.65 -6.59 -0.98
C THR A 65 -2.68 -7.16 -0.03
N LEU A 66 -2.56 -6.84 1.26
CA LEU A 66 -3.53 -7.18 2.29
C LEU A 66 -3.88 -5.93 3.10
N THR A 67 -5.13 -5.47 3.01
CA THR A 67 -5.62 -4.31 3.78
C THR A 67 -6.44 -4.79 4.96
N ILE A 68 -5.89 -4.70 6.17
CA ILE A 68 -6.49 -5.19 7.41
C ILE A 68 -7.24 -4.07 8.12
N VAL A 69 -8.46 -4.38 8.56
CA VAL A 69 -9.23 -3.60 9.53
C VAL A 69 -9.44 -4.47 10.76
N GLN A 70 -8.91 -4.04 11.91
CA GLN A 70 -9.07 -4.75 13.17
C GLN A 70 -10.11 -4.06 14.07
N GLU A 71 -11.02 -4.87 14.62
CA GLU A 71 -12.02 -4.45 15.60
C GLU A 71 -11.92 -5.38 16.82
N GLY A 72 -11.19 -4.95 17.85
CA GLY A 72 -10.88 -5.78 19.01
C GLY A 72 -9.99 -6.97 18.63
N ASN A 73 -10.48 -8.19 18.87
CA ASN A 73 -9.78 -9.43 18.51
C ASN A 73 -10.20 -9.98 17.13
N ARG A 74 -11.08 -9.30 16.40
CA ARG A 74 -11.53 -9.73 15.07
C ARG A 74 -10.88 -8.86 14.00
N ILE A 75 -10.61 -9.47 12.85
CA ILE A 75 -10.15 -8.76 11.67
C ILE A 75 -11.05 -9.08 10.47
N LYS A 76 -11.24 -8.07 9.64
CA LYS A 76 -11.70 -8.21 8.27
C LYS A 76 -10.66 -7.58 7.36
N ALA A 77 -10.36 -8.22 6.25
CA ALA A 77 -9.38 -7.72 5.31
C ALA A 77 -9.79 -8.00 3.87
N GLN A 78 -9.27 -7.18 2.98
CA GLN A 78 -9.35 -7.39 1.54
C GLN A 78 -7.94 -7.67 1.06
N TYR A 79 -7.74 -8.79 0.36
CA TYR A 79 -6.51 -9.02 -0.36
C TYR A 79 -6.70 -8.75 -1.85
N CYS A 80 -5.61 -8.38 -2.50
CA CYS A 80 -5.47 -8.34 -3.95
C CYS A 80 -4.16 -9.03 -4.32
N ALA A 81 -4.23 -10.05 -5.17
CA ALA A 81 -3.07 -10.78 -5.66
C ALA A 81 -2.95 -10.65 -7.18
N ILE A 82 -1.79 -10.21 -7.64
CA ILE A 82 -1.42 -10.15 -9.04
C ILE A 82 -0.30 -11.17 -9.25
N ALA A 83 -0.48 -12.07 -10.20
CA ALA A 83 0.49 -13.12 -10.54
C ALA A 83 0.76 -13.13 -12.04
N ASN A 84 1.86 -13.79 -12.43
CA ASN A 84 2.32 -13.89 -13.81
C ASN A 84 2.46 -12.51 -14.48
N SER A 85 3.08 -11.56 -13.77
CA SER A 85 3.35 -10.21 -14.31
C SER A 85 2.09 -9.49 -14.80
N GLY A 86 0.98 -9.65 -14.09
CA GLY A 86 -0.32 -9.06 -14.47
C GLY A 86 -1.23 -10.01 -15.25
N GLY A 87 -0.73 -11.15 -15.72
CA GLY A 87 -1.51 -12.12 -16.49
C GLY A 87 -2.61 -12.82 -15.69
N LYS A 88 -2.58 -12.73 -14.35
CA LYS A 88 -3.62 -13.23 -13.44
C LYS A 88 -3.87 -12.22 -12.33
N ILE A 89 -5.14 -11.85 -12.15
CA ILE A 89 -5.57 -10.86 -11.16
C ILE A 89 -6.67 -11.48 -10.30
N ASP A 90 -6.38 -11.67 -9.02
CA ASP A 90 -7.29 -12.15 -7.98
C ASP A 90 -7.54 -10.99 -7.01
N CYS A 91 -8.36 -10.05 -7.49
CA CYS A 91 -8.67 -8.79 -6.84
C CYS A 91 -10.11 -8.39 -7.16
N GLU A 92 -10.68 -7.59 -6.28
CA GLU A 92 -11.94 -6.88 -6.53
C GLU A 92 -11.67 -5.37 -6.48
N SER A 93 -12.25 -4.65 -7.44
CA SER A 93 -12.16 -3.19 -7.59
C SER A 93 -12.98 -2.46 -6.52
N THR A 94 -14.07 -3.08 -6.07
CA THR A 94 -14.91 -2.55 -5.00
C THR A 94 -14.41 -3.01 -3.63
N LYS A 95 -14.86 -2.32 -2.59
CA LYS A 95 -14.51 -2.67 -1.21
C LYS A 95 -15.28 -3.91 -0.78
N GLU A 96 -14.66 -5.06 -0.93
CA GLU A 96 -15.18 -6.36 -0.53
C GLU A 96 -14.17 -7.12 0.31
N TYR A 97 -14.59 -7.59 1.48
CA TYR A 97 -13.71 -8.30 2.40
C TYR A 97 -13.72 -9.79 2.11
N ASN A 98 -12.62 -10.29 1.54
CA ASN A 98 -12.43 -11.71 1.26
C ASN A 98 -11.55 -12.44 2.29
N VAL A 99 -11.18 -11.78 3.38
CA VAL A 99 -10.41 -12.34 4.50
C VAL A 99 -11.10 -12.00 5.82
N SER A 100 -11.24 -12.99 6.68
CA SER A 100 -11.77 -12.81 8.04
C SER A 100 -11.01 -13.67 9.03
N GLY A 101 -10.73 -13.17 10.23
CA GLY A 101 -9.98 -13.94 11.22
C GLY A 101 -10.04 -13.37 12.63
N GLU A 102 -9.34 -14.03 13.53
CA GLU A 102 -9.22 -13.63 14.93
C GLU A 102 -7.76 -13.56 15.37
N VAL A 103 -7.44 -12.53 16.16
CA VAL A 103 -6.16 -12.35 16.84
C VAL A 103 -6.15 -13.21 18.10
N ARG A 104 -5.25 -14.20 18.16
CA ARG A 104 -5.02 -15.05 19.34
C ARG A 104 -3.52 -15.30 19.49
N ASP A 105 -2.99 -15.15 20.71
CA ASP A 105 -1.58 -15.39 21.04
C ASP A 105 -0.58 -14.66 20.12
N GLY A 106 -0.90 -13.43 19.71
CA GLY A 106 -0.03 -12.62 18.85
C GLY A 106 0.01 -13.07 17.38
N LYS A 107 -0.97 -13.87 16.94
CA LYS A 107 -1.15 -14.28 15.55
C LYS A 107 -2.59 -14.03 15.10
N ILE A 108 -2.78 -13.86 13.80
CA ILE A 108 -4.11 -13.94 13.18
C ILE A 108 -4.28 -15.32 12.59
N THR A 109 -5.41 -15.97 12.86
CA THR A 109 -5.84 -17.15 12.10
C THR A 109 -7.25 -16.92 11.59
N GLY A 110 -7.55 -17.44 10.41
CA GLY A 110 -8.83 -17.15 9.79
C GLY A 110 -9.06 -17.89 8.50
N GLU A 111 -10.05 -17.39 7.76
CA GLU A 111 -10.49 -17.91 6.48
C GLU A 111 -10.41 -16.85 5.40
N PHE A 112 -10.16 -17.29 4.16
CA PHE A 112 -10.16 -16.43 2.98
C PHE A 112 -10.81 -17.10 1.77
N PHE A 113 -11.25 -16.32 0.80
CA PHE A 113 -11.69 -16.81 -0.51
C PHE A 113 -11.09 -15.98 -1.65
N SER A 114 -11.02 -16.59 -2.83
CA SER A 114 -10.53 -15.99 -4.06
C SER A 114 -11.61 -15.21 -4.78
N PHE A 115 -11.27 -14.01 -5.27
CA PHE A 115 -12.11 -13.26 -6.20
C PHE A 115 -12.02 -13.84 -7.62
N PHE A 116 -10.93 -14.54 -7.93
CA PHE A 116 -10.75 -15.17 -9.24
C PHE A 116 -11.70 -16.37 -9.45
N ASP A 117 -11.86 -17.21 -8.42
CA ASP A 117 -12.79 -18.35 -8.44
C ASP A 117 -13.27 -18.64 -7.02
N SER A 118 -14.49 -18.19 -6.72
CA SER A 118 -15.13 -18.26 -5.40
C SER A 118 -16.12 -19.42 -5.26
N SER A 119 -16.09 -20.40 -6.15
CA SER A 119 -17.14 -21.42 -6.32
C SER A 119 -17.23 -22.49 -5.21
N GLY A 120 -16.48 -22.36 -4.11
CA GLY A 120 -16.37 -23.42 -3.11
C GLY A 120 -15.98 -23.02 -1.70
N LYS A 121 -15.40 -23.98 -0.98
CA LYS A 121 -14.98 -23.83 0.42
C LYS A 121 -13.85 -22.79 0.57
N LYS A 122 -13.92 -21.99 1.63
CA LYS A 122 -12.87 -21.04 2.01
C LYS A 122 -11.58 -21.75 2.38
N GLY A 123 -10.46 -21.10 2.09
CA GLY A 123 -9.14 -21.48 2.56
C GLY A 123 -8.93 -21.02 4.00
N ARG A 124 -7.86 -21.50 4.64
CA ARG A 124 -7.42 -21.08 5.97
C ARG A 124 -6.03 -20.49 5.90
N PHE A 125 -5.77 -19.48 6.72
CA PHE A 125 -4.49 -18.80 6.77
C PHE A 125 -4.02 -18.55 8.21
N GLU A 126 -2.71 -18.27 8.34
CA GLU A 126 -2.07 -17.71 9.53
C GLU A 126 -1.30 -16.45 9.14
N ILE A 127 -1.36 -15.42 9.99
CA ILE A 127 -0.45 -14.28 9.95
C ILE A 127 0.31 -14.21 11.27
N ALA A 128 1.64 -14.15 11.19
CA ALA A 128 2.51 -13.94 12.33
C ALA A 128 3.26 -12.61 12.19
N SER A 129 3.46 -11.91 13.30
CA SER A 129 4.33 -10.73 13.34
C SER A 129 5.79 -11.17 13.24
N ILE A 130 6.55 -10.57 12.34
CA ILE A 130 8.02 -10.65 12.33
C ILE A 130 8.57 -9.48 13.16
N ASN A 131 8.04 -8.28 12.92
CA ASN A 131 8.26 -7.07 13.69
C ASN A 131 7.09 -6.09 13.44
N ASN A 132 7.17 -4.86 13.96
CA ASN A 132 6.08 -3.87 13.84
C ASN A 132 5.71 -3.50 12.39
N ASN A 133 6.65 -3.69 11.46
CA ASN A 133 6.53 -3.31 10.05
C ASN A 133 6.55 -4.50 9.11
N GLU A 134 6.61 -5.73 9.60
CA GLU A 134 6.62 -6.92 8.76
C GLU A 134 5.77 -8.04 9.36
N ILE A 135 4.94 -8.62 8.52
CA ILE A 135 4.13 -9.80 8.85
C ILE A 135 4.45 -10.93 7.88
N GLN A 136 4.37 -12.16 8.37
CA GLN A 136 4.40 -13.34 7.52
C GLN A 136 2.98 -13.82 7.28
N TRP A 137 2.56 -13.85 6.02
CA TRP A 137 1.36 -14.56 5.57
C TRP A 137 1.70 -16.01 5.26
N LYS A 138 0.79 -16.92 5.61
CA LYS A 138 0.88 -18.34 5.25
C LYS A 138 -0.51 -18.95 5.04
N VAL A 139 -0.70 -19.60 3.91
CA VAL A 139 -1.85 -20.48 3.66
C VAL A 139 -1.66 -21.79 4.45
N ILE A 140 -2.64 -22.12 5.30
CA ILE A 140 -2.70 -23.39 6.04
C ILE A 140 -3.40 -24.45 5.18
N SER A 141 -4.51 -24.08 4.55
CA SER A 141 -5.24 -24.93 3.61
C SER A 141 -5.81 -24.05 2.50
N PRO A 142 -5.64 -24.41 1.22
CA PRO A 142 -6.11 -23.59 0.11
C PRO A 142 -7.65 -23.55 0.04
N PRO A 143 -8.24 -22.47 -0.52
CA PRO A 143 -9.64 -22.47 -0.90
C PRO A 143 -9.88 -23.49 -2.02
N GLN A 144 -11.12 -23.92 -2.17
CA GLN A 144 -11.53 -24.69 -3.34
C GLN A 144 -11.69 -23.75 -4.54
N GLY A 145 -11.13 -24.16 -5.68
CA GLY A 145 -11.06 -23.32 -6.89
C GLY A 145 -9.65 -22.78 -7.12
N THR A 146 -9.51 -21.91 -8.12
CA THR A 146 -8.23 -21.27 -8.43
C THR A 146 -8.05 -19.99 -7.59
N PHE A 147 -6.89 -19.81 -6.99
CA PHE A 147 -6.52 -18.59 -6.26
C PHE A 147 -5.08 -18.21 -6.58
N TYR A 148 -4.77 -16.92 -6.44
CA TYR A 148 -3.44 -16.39 -6.77
C TYR A 148 -2.74 -15.70 -5.59
N ALA A 149 -3.36 -15.70 -4.40
CA ALA A 149 -2.64 -15.33 -3.18
C ALA A 149 -1.43 -16.27 -2.96
N PRO A 150 -0.23 -15.75 -2.60
CA PRO A 150 0.93 -16.58 -2.33
C PRO A 150 0.68 -17.59 -1.20
N ASP A 151 1.21 -18.81 -1.34
CA ASP A 151 1.16 -19.82 -0.27
C ASP A 151 1.87 -19.32 1.00
N ARG A 152 2.94 -18.54 0.82
CA ARG A 152 3.70 -17.91 1.89
C ARG A 152 4.45 -16.69 1.38
N CYS A 153 4.38 -15.58 2.10
CA CYS A 153 5.19 -14.41 1.82
C CYS A 153 5.40 -13.56 3.09
N THR A 154 6.40 -12.69 3.03
CA THR A 154 6.59 -11.63 4.03
C THR A 154 6.04 -10.35 3.43
N LEU A 155 5.04 -9.76 4.09
CA LEU A 155 4.52 -8.45 3.72
C LEU A 155 5.16 -7.40 4.60
N ALA A 156 5.63 -6.33 3.98
CA ALA A 156 5.98 -5.11 4.66
C ALA A 156 4.70 -4.30 4.89
N ARG A 157 4.61 -3.64 6.05
CA ARG A 157 3.60 -2.62 6.28
C ARG A 157 3.84 -1.56 5.23
N GLU A 158 2.78 -1.18 4.52
CA GLU A 158 2.73 0.13 3.90
C GLU A 158 2.65 1.12 5.06
N THR A 159 3.78 1.34 5.72
CA THR A 159 3.99 2.58 6.44
C THR A 159 3.78 3.60 5.35
N GLY A 160 2.74 4.42 5.47
CA GLY A 160 2.70 5.62 4.66
C GLY A 160 4.10 6.18 4.73
N SER A 161 4.81 6.14 3.61
CA SER A 161 5.87 7.07 3.39
C SER A 161 5.15 8.40 3.43
N VAL A 162 5.01 8.89 4.66
CA VAL A 162 5.55 10.16 5.02
C VAL A 162 7.03 10.15 4.58
N GLN A 163 7.26 10.15 3.26
CA GLN A 163 7.74 11.37 2.68
C GLN A 163 6.64 12.42 2.98
N ALA A 164 6.52 12.98 4.18
CA ALA A 164 7.43 14.03 4.62
C ALA A 164 8.83 13.93 4.01
N LYS A 165 8.91 14.09 2.68
CA LYS A 165 9.61 15.27 2.23
C LYS A 165 8.86 16.36 2.97
N ASN A 166 9.51 16.97 3.95
CA ASN A 166 9.12 18.27 4.43
C ASN A 166 8.30 18.94 3.32
N SER A 167 7.04 19.22 3.61
CA SER A 167 6.41 20.39 3.00
C SER A 167 7.13 21.61 3.58
N GLU A 168 8.43 21.68 3.32
CA GLU A 168 9.04 22.84 2.74
C GLU A 168 8.81 22.64 1.25
N ASN A 169 7.75 23.25 0.70
CA ASN A 169 7.60 23.62 -0.70
C ASN A 169 8.64 23.01 -1.66
N LYS A 170 8.66 21.68 -1.84
CA LYS A 170 9.47 21.11 -2.91
C LYS A 170 8.54 21.03 -4.08
N SER A 171 8.44 22.15 -4.79
CA SER A 171 7.75 22.24 -6.06
C SER A 171 8.21 21.06 -6.90
N VAL A 172 7.32 20.09 -7.12
CA VAL A 172 7.55 19.09 -8.15
C VAL A 172 7.56 19.90 -9.46
N ASN A 173 8.58 19.69 -10.27
CA ASN A 173 8.63 20.23 -11.62
C ASN A 173 9.41 19.23 -12.47
N LEU A 174 8.66 18.38 -13.17
CA LEU A 174 9.18 17.35 -14.07
C LEU A 174 9.27 17.85 -15.53
N LEU A 175 9.01 19.14 -15.76
CA LEU A 175 9.05 19.70 -17.11
C LEU A 175 10.50 19.83 -17.60
N PRO A 176 10.77 19.60 -18.90
CA PRO A 176 9.80 19.21 -19.93
C PRO A 176 9.45 17.71 -19.93
N VAL A 177 8.18 17.41 -20.24
CA VAL A 177 7.65 16.04 -20.38
C VAL A 177 7.20 15.83 -21.82
N ASP A 178 7.63 14.74 -22.46
CA ASP A 178 7.09 14.30 -23.75
C ASP A 178 6.43 12.93 -23.59
N TYR A 179 5.42 12.65 -24.39
CA TYR A 179 4.79 11.34 -24.41
C TYR A 179 5.81 10.21 -24.70
N LYS A 180 6.83 10.47 -25.54
CA LYS A 180 7.82 9.46 -25.95
C LYS A 180 8.77 9.02 -24.84
N ASP A 181 8.95 9.84 -23.81
CA ASP A 181 9.83 9.53 -22.67
C ASP A 181 9.06 9.44 -21.35
N LEU A 182 7.73 9.34 -21.43
CA LEU A 182 6.81 9.38 -20.30
C LEU A 182 7.13 8.31 -19.25
N GLU A 183 7.24 7.05 -19.65
CA GLU A 183 7.54 5.93 -18.76
C GLU A 183 8.89 6.08 -18.02
N SER A 184 9.87 6.70 -18.67
CA SER A 184 11.21 6.90 -18.11
C SER A 184 11.29 8.10 -17.15
N LYS A 185 10.45 9.12 -17.36
CA LYS A 185 10.49 10.39 -16.61
C LYS A 185 9.43 10.49 -15.53
N VAL A 186 8.28 9.86 -15.72
CA VAL A 186 7.12 10.00 -14.87
C VAL A 186 6.81 8.65 -14.25
N LYS A 187 6.82 8.62 -12.91
CA LYS A 187 6.46 7.43 -12.15
C LYS A 187 5.01 7.52 -11.73
N PHE A 188 4.15 6.78 -12.43
CA PHE A 188 2.74 6.66 -12.06
C PHE A 188 2.59 5.82 -10.80
N VAL A 189 1.67 6.26 -9.94
CA VAL A 189 1.18 5.47 -8.81
C VAL A 189 -0.09 4.76 -9.28
N SER A 190 -0.06 3.43 -9.32
CA SER A 190 -1.14 2.55 -9.80
C SER A 190 -2.40 2.51 -8.92
N GLN A 191 -2.42 3.31 -7.85
CA GLN A 191 -3.58 3.55 -7.00
C GLN A 191 -3.57 5.02 -6.59
N SER A 192 -4.20 5.86 -7.41
CA SER A 192 -4.39 7.28 -7.10
C SER A 192 -5.05 7.45 -5.72
N GLU A 193 -4.78 8.55 -5.03
CA GLU A 193 -5.39 8.80 -3.72
C GLU A 193 -6.92 8.77 -3.80
N GLU A 194 -7.61 8.27 -2.76
CA GLU A 194 -9.06 8.05 -2.77
C GLU A 194 -9.85 9.32 -3.13
N TRP A 195 -9.40 10.49 -2.67
CA TRP A 195 -10.06 11.76 -2.99
C TRP A 195 -9.87 12.15 -4.46
N LEU A 196 -8.73 11.80 -5.05
CA LEU A 196 -8.38 12.10 -6.43
C LEU A 196 -9.21 11.22 -7.36
N GLN A 197 -9.30 9.92 -7.08
CA GLN A 197 -10.20 9.00 -7.79
C GLN A 197 -11.64 9.50 -7.79
N LYS A 198 -12.18 9.85 -6.60
CA LYS A 198 -13.56 10.36 -6.48
C LYS A 198 -13.77 11.68 -7.23
N SER A 199 -12.80 12.59 -7.14
CA SER A 199 -12.92 13.91 -7.76
C SER A 199 -12.78 13.85 -9.28
N PHE A 200 -11.90 12.98 -9.79
CA PHE A 200 -11.71 12.73 -11.21
C PHE A 200 -12.96 12.04 -11.80
N MET A 201 -13.43 10.96 -11.20
CA MET A 201 -14.65 10.26 -11.60
C MET A 201 -15.86 11.18 -11.62
N LYS A 202 -16.04 12.03 -10.61
CA LYS A 202 -17.14 13.01 -10.59
C LYS A 202 -17.10 13.99 -11.77
N LYS A 203 -15.91 14.33 -12.28
CA LYS A 203 -15.73 15.38 -13.29
C LYS A 203 -15.71 14.84 -14.72
N PHE A 204 -15.14 13.65 -14.91
CA PHE A 204 -14.90 13.06 -16.23
C PHE A 204 -15.67 11.76 -16.46
N ASP A 205 -16.34 11.21 -15.44
CA ASP A 205 -17.03 9.91 -15.50
C ASP A 205 -16.09 8.75 -15.88
N LEU A 206 -14.84 8.83 -15.43
CA LEU A 206 -13.75 7.87 -15.69
C LEU A 206 -13.00 7.52 -14.39
N THR A 207 -12.35 6.37 -14.36
CA THR A 207 -11.47 5.97 -13.24
C THR A 207 -10.08 6.60 -13.38
N ALA A 208 -9.43 6.85 -12.24
CA ALA A 208 -8.04 7.32 -12.20
C ALA A 208 -7.13 6.16 -11.78
N ASP A 209 -6.82 5.29 -12.73
CA ASP A 209 -6.12 4.03 -12.49
C ASP A 209 -4.63 4.28 -12.16
N GLY A 210 -4.04 5.28 -12.82
CA GLY A 210 -2.71 5.78 -12.50
C GLY A 210 -2.72 7.29 -12.25
N SER A 211 -1.84 7.79 -11.40
CA SER A 211 -1.60 9.23 -11.28
C SER A 211 -0.15 9.59 -11.04
N ALA A 212 0.25 10.76 -11.54
CA ALA A 212 1.55 11.36 -11.25
C ALA A 212 1.45 12.89 -11.22
N GLU A 213 1.89 13.52 -10.12
CA GLU A 213 2.07 14.98 -10.09
C GLU A 213 3.28 15.34 -10.96
N ILE A 214 3.08 16.24 -11.92
CA ILE A 214 4.15 16.65 -12.84
C ILE A 214 4.68 18.04 -12.56
N PHE A 215 3.83 18.97 -12.10
CA PHE A 215 4.29 20.26 -11.61
C PHE A 215 3.24 20.93 -10.73
N SER A 216 3.65 21.93 -9.94
CA SER A 216 2.75 22.84 -9.24
C SER A 216 3.05 24.30 -9.60
N LYS A 217 2.00 25.10 -9.84
CA LYS A 217 2.10 26.52 -10.24
C LYS A 217 0.87 27.30 -9.76
N ASP A 218 1.09 28.53 -9.29
CA ASP A 218 0.04 29.46 -8.84
C ASP A 218 -0.90 28.90 -7.75
N GLY A 219 -0.40 27.98 -6.92
CA GLY A 219 -1.21 27.30 -5.89
C GLY A 219 -2.12 26.19 -6.42
N TYR A 220 -1.83 25.70 -7.63
CA TYR A 220 -2.46 24.54 -8.24
C TYR A 220 -1.42 23.45 -8.46
N GLU A 221 -1.82 22.21 -8.24
CA GLU A 221 -1.05 21.02 -8.57
C GLU A 221 -1.56 20.48 -9.90
N VAL A 222 -0.66 19.99 -10.75
CA VAL A 222 -1.01 19.45 -12.06
C VAL A 222 -0.57 18.00 -12.13
N TYR A 223 -1.53 17.14 -12.47
CA TYR A 223 -1.35 15.69 -12.52
C TYR A 223 -1.58 15.17 -13.94
N LEU A 224 -0.82 14.14 -14.29
CA LEU A 224 -1.22 13.18 -15.32
C LEU A 224 -2.05 12.07 -14.66
N ILE A 225 -3.14 11.69 -15.31
CA ILE A 225 -4.02 10.60 -14.89
C ILE A 225 -4.12 9.59 -16.03
N GLU A 226 -3.82 8.33 -15.73
CA GLU A 226 -4.06 7.20 -16.63
C GLU A 226 -5.43 6.61 -16.36
N ASN A 227 -6.16 6.34 -17.43
CA ASN A 227 -7.37 5.56 -17.43
C ASN A 227 -7.21 4.42 -18.45
N MET A 228 -7.28 3.19 -17.96
CA MET A 228 -7.14 1.96 -18.73
C MET A 228 -8.53 1.33 -18.89
N GLY A 229 -9.14 1.49 -20.07
CA GLY A 229 -10.47 1.00 -20.37
C GLY A 229 -10.46 0.10 -21.60
N GLY A 230 -10.62 -1.21 -21.42
CA GLY A 230 -10.57 -2.17 -22.53
C GLY A 230 -9.22 -2.14 -23.25
N ASP A 231 -9.26 -1.98 -24.58
CA ASP A 231 -8.07 -1.90 -25.43
C ASP A 231 -7.59 -0.45 -25.66
N SER A 232 -8.08 0.51 -24.87
CA SER A 232 -7.75 1.93 -25.00
C SER A 232 -7.09 2.48 -23.75
N GLU A 233 -5.99 3.20 -23.95
CA GLU A 233 -5.28 3.91 -22.91
C GLU A 233 -5.49 5.41 -23.08
N LEU A 234 -6.05 6.05 -22.06
CA LEU A 234 -6.28 7.49 -22.05
C LEU A 234 -5.38 8.15 -21.00
N VAL A 235 -4.71 9.23 -21.40
CA VAL A 235 -3.97 10.08 -20.47
C VAL A 235 -4.63 11.45 -20.40
N TYR A 236 -4.99 11.86 -19.18
CA TYR A 236 -5.53 13.18 -18.88
C TYR A 236 -4.52 14.03 -18.15
N LEU A 237 -4.42 15.30 -18.53
CA LEU A 237 -3.75 16.32 -17.77
C LEU A 237 -4.79 17.10 -16.98
N ILE A 238 -4.70 17.10 -15.65
CA ILE A 238 -5.68 17.76 -14.78
C ILE A 238 -5.02 18.78 -13.88
N SER A 239 -5.78 19.77 -13.45
CA SER A 239 -5.39 20.76 -12.45
C SER A 239 -6.18 20.54 -11.16
N VAL A 240 -5.50 20.68 -10.03
CA VAL A 240 -6.04 20.42 -8.70
C VAL A 240 -5.78 21.62 -7.81
N LYS A 241 -6.75 21.93 -6.95
CA LYS A 241 -6.57 22.88 -5.84
C LYS A 241 -7.13 22.29 -4.56
N GLY A 242 -6.25 21.97 -3.61
CA GLY A 242 -6.62 21.17 -2.45
C GLY A 242 -7.09 19.79 -2.90
N LYS A 243 -8.27 19.33 -2.47
CA LYS A 243 -8.83 18.02 -2.84
C LYS A 243 -9.89 18.11 -3.93
N SER A 244 -9.71 19.01 -4.90
CA SER A 244 -10.71 19.27 -5.93
C SER A 244 -10.08 19.45 -7.29
N VAL A 245 -10.60 18.71 -8.27
CA VAL A 245 -10.18 18.80 -9.68
C VAL A 245 -10.86 20.00 -10.34
N MET A 246 -10.05 20.97 -10.74
CA MET A 246 -10.48 22.26 -11.27
C MET A 246 -10.80 22.18 -12.76
N GLY A 247 -9.93 21.54 -13.54
CA GLY A 247 -10.06 21.37 -14.99
C GLY A 247 -9.18 20.22 -15.49
N GLY A 248 -9.33 19.87 -16.76
CA GLY A 248 -8.44 18.91 -17.39
C GLY A 248 -8.70 18.73 -18.87
N ILE A 249 -7.72 18.20 -19.56
CA ILE A 249 -7.75 17.92 -21.00
C ILE A 249 -7.21 16.50 -21.23
N ASN A 250 -7.84 15.75 -22.14
CA ASN A 250 -7.26 14.51 -22.64
C ASN A 250 -6.06 14.87 -23.53
N VAL A 251 -4.87 14.36 -23.20
CA VAL A 251 -3.61 14.69 -23.85
C VAL A 251 -3.01 13.52 -24.62
N ALA A 252 -3.36 12.28 -24.26
CA ALA A 252 -3.05 11.10 -25.07
C ALA A 252 -4.21 10.12 -25.12
N ASP A 253 -4.28 9.38 -26.22
CA ASP A 253 -5.26 8.33 -26.49
C ASP A 253 -4.66 7.35 -27.50
N SER A 254 -4.58 6.08 -27.10
CA SER A 254 -4.35 4.94 -27.99
C SER A 254 -5.68 4.26 -28.33
N ASN A 255 -6.28 4.62 -29.46
CA ASN A 255 -7.36 3.80 -30.02
C ASN A 255 -6.72 2.57 -30.67
N GLY A 256 -6.86 1.40 -30.05
CA GLY A 256 -6.12 0.16 -30.38
C GLY A 256 -6.09 -0.27 -31.86
N ASP A 257 -7.06 0.15 -32.68
CA ASP A 257 -7.13 -0.16 -34.12
C ASP A 257 -6.71 1.00 -35.03
N SER A 258 -6.39 2.17 -34.47
CA SER A 258 -6.02 3.36 -35.23
C SER A 258 -4.52 3.39 -35.51
N SER A 259 -4.16 3.56 -36.78
CA SER A 259 -2.78 3.88 -37.17
C SER A 259 -2.30 5.26 -36.68
N THR A 260 -3.22 6.07 -36.14
CA THR A 260 -2.95 7.41 -35.62
C THR A 260 -3.30 7.46 -34.13
N VAL A 261 -2.31 7.78 -33.31
CA VAL A 261 -2.46 7.96 -31.86
C VAL A 261 -2.36 9.43 -31.48
N LYS A 262 -3.01 9.81 -30.38
CA LYS A 262 -2.89 11.15 -29.82
C LYS A 262 -1.77 11.16 -28.80
N THR A 263 -0.82 12.06 -28.94
CA THR A 263 0.34 12.20 -28.03
C THR A 263 0.53 13.66 -27.63
N PHE A 264 1.37 13.93 -26.62
CA PHE A 264 1.58 15.30 -26.15
C PHE A 264 3.03 15.63 -25.79
N SER A 265 3.31 16.91 -25.60
CA SER A 265 4.49 17.41 -24.92
C SER A 265 4.14 18.63 -24.07
N ILE A 266 4.86 18.84 -22.97
CA ILE A 266 4.74 19.99 -22.09
C ILE A 266 6.14 20.58 -21.90
N ASN A 267 6.31 21.85 -22.25
CA ASN A 267 7.60 22.53 -22.10
C ASN A 267 7.72 23.22 -20.73
N GLU A 268 8.92 23.73 -20.42
CA GLU A 268 9.23 24.46 -19.18
C GLU A 268 8.39 25.75 -18.98
N LYS A 269 7.73 26.23 -20.04
CA LYS A 269 6.83 27.39 -19.99
C LYS A 269 5.36 26.99 -19.80
N TYR A 270 5.10 25.73 -19.45
CA TYR A 270 3.76 25.20 -19.23
C TYR A 270 2.87 25.26 -20.48
N GLU A 271 3.48 25.28 -21.67
CA GLU A 271 2.76 25.14 -22.93
C GLU A 271 2.63 23.66 -23.26
N ILE A 272 1.39 23.23 -23.51
CA ILE A 272 1.04 21.86 -23.86
C ILE A 272 0.81 21.82 -25.36
N SER A 273 1.52 20.94 -26.06
CA SER A 273 1.30 20.65 -27.47
C SER A 273 0.72 19.26 -27.59
N ILE A 274 -0.42 19.12 -28.28
CA ILE A 274 -1.04 17.84 -28.60
C ILE A 274 -0.76 17.54 -30.07
N PHE A 275 -0.42 16.29 -30.36
CA PHE A 275 -0.05 15.82 -31.68
C PHE A 275 -0.95 14.65 -32.08
N ALA A 276 -1.26 14.58 -33.37
CA ALA A 276 -1.66 13.34 -34.01
C ALA A 276 -0.40 12.68 -34.57
N GLU A 277 -0.11 11.44 -34.18
CA GLU A 277 1.07 10.71 -34.58
C GLU A 277 0.69 9.49 -35.42
N THR A 278 1.15 9.46 -36.68
CA THR A 278 0.95 8.36 -37.62
C THR A 278 2.32 7.85 -38.04
N THR A 279 2.61 6.56 -37.83
CA THR A 279 3.89 5.93 -38.26
C THR A 279 5.14 6.72 -37.83
N GLY A 280 5.16 7.27 -36.60
CA GLY A 280 6.28 8.05 -36.05
C GLY A 280 6.34 9.52 -36.48
N HIS A 281 5.44 9.98 -37.36
CA HIS A 281 5.33 11.38 -37.76
C HIS A 281 4.30 12.10 -36.88
N ARG A 282 4.78 13.04 -36.05
CA ARG A 282 3.93 13.91 -35.21
C ARG A 282 3.51 15.15 -35.97
N LYS A 283 2.20 15.38 -36.07
CA LYS A 283 1.61 16.63 -36.56
C LYS A 283 0.92 17.33 -35.40
N LEU A 284 1.29 18.58 -35.13
CA LEU A 284 0.63 19.40 -34.11
C LEU A 284 -0.86 19.52 -34.45
N SER A 285 -1.72 19.12 -33.51
CA SER A 285 -3.18 19.20 -33.64
C SER A 285 -3.75 20.31 -32.78
N GLU A 286 -3.27 20.46 -31.55
CA GLU A 286 -3.76 21.46 -30.60
C GLU A 286 -2.63 22.03 -29.75
N LYS A 287 -2.82 23.24 -29.24
CA LYS A 287 -1.89 23.87 -28.30
C LYS A 287 -2.67 24.48 -27.15
N TYR A 288 -2.17 24.33 -25.94
CA TYR A 288 -2.72 24.94 -24.73
C TYR A 288 -1.62 25.59 -23.89
N VAL A 289 -2.01 26.48 -22.99
CA VAL A 289 -1.16 27.02 -21.92
C VAL A 289 -1.83 26.85 -20.57
N PHE A 290 -1.06 26.47 -19.56
CA PHE A 290 -1.56 26.45 -18.19
C PHE A 290 -1.45 27.83 -17.53
N ASP A 291 -2.61 28.37 -17.14
CA ASP A 291 -2.75 29.68 -16.48
C ASP A 291 -3.79 29.61 -15.37
N LYS A 292 -3.35 29.83 -14.11
CA LYS A 292 -4.21 29.91 -12.91
C LYS A 292 -5.20 28.76 -12.73
N GLY A 293 -4.76 27.53 -12.98
CA GLY A 293 -5.58 26.33 -12.82
C GLY A 293 -6.38 25.93 -14.06
N GLU A 294 -6.27 26.65 -15.17
CA GLU A 294 -6.97 26.35 -16.42
C GLU A 294 -5.99 26.01 -17.54
N PHE A 295 -6.42 25.11 -18.43
CA PHE A 295 -5.72 24.79 -19.68
C PHE A 295 -6.39 25.59 -20.81
N LYS A 296 -5.81 26.72 -21.17
CA LYS A 296 -6.37 27.62 -22.19
C LYS A 296 -5.86 27.24 -23.56
N LYS A 297 -6.76 26.92 -24.48
CA LYS A 297 -6.43 26.64 -25.87
C LYS A 297 -5.93 27.91 -26.57
N TYR A 298 -4.87 27.79 -27.37
CA TYR A 298 -4.43 28.86 -28.27
C TYR A 298 -5.37 28.99 -29.48
#